data_AF-A0A1M4MZN0-F1
#
_entry.id   AF-A0A1M4MZN0-F1
#
_cell.length_a   1.000
_cell.length_b   1.000
_cell.length_c   1.000
_cell.angle_alpha   90.00
_cell.angle_beta   90.00
_cell.angle_gamma   90.00
#
_symmetry.space_group_name_H-M   'P 1'
#
loop_
_entity.id
_entity.type
_entity.pdbx_description
1 polymer ?
#
loop_
_entity_poly.entity_id
_entity_poly.type
_entity_poly.pdbx_seq_one_letter_code
_entity_poly.pdbx_strand_id
1 'polypeptide(L)'
;MEFIEQINALSARSKVAERQAQTEEATKTSVILPFLQALGFDVFNLDEVTPEFIADVGTKKGEKVDFAVRIDGKIAMLIEAKPIGTKLGDTQYSQLFRYFTVTEARLAILTNGREAWFFSDTDEPNKMDKKPFFTFDFQSFDKAQIEELSRFRKNSFAIEEIIEAASNLKYISAAANYLKRQIESPDDDFVRFIGRQIHDGPVTKAVFEQIRPAIQSALDELIRDRIQDKLSITFQDKPANTTAKVEEPAPAQPEPNDDGIVTTDEELEAFMIVRAISAKLSPVERVAIRDAKSYCAVLMDDNNRRPICRFYFNSATTKYLGVFDCDKKETKHKISAPSEIYQFADSIEAVVRSYAE
;
A
#
# COMPACT_ATOMS: atom_id res chain seq x y z
N MET A 1 -10.94 10.11 -20.90
CA MET A 1 -9.95 9.40 -20.10
C MET A 1 -10.66 8.79 -18.92
N GLU A 2 -10.36 7.53 -18.64
CA GLU A 2 -10.83 6.86 -17.44
C GLU A 2 -10.21 7.55 -16.22
N PHE A 3 -10.94 7.65 -15.10
CA PHE A 3 -10.45 8.38 -13.90
C PHE A 3 -9.08 7.86 -13.44
N ILE A 4 -8.86 6.54 -13.54
CA ILE A 4 -7.59 5.87 -13.26
C ILE A 4 -6.43 6.47 -14.10
N GLU A 5 -6.64 6.74 -15.39
CA GLU A 5 -5.62 7.35 -16.25
C GLU A 5 -5.25 8.76 -15.78
N GLN A 6 -6.24 9.54 -15.35
CA GLN A 6 -6.01 10.90 -14.83
C GLN A 6 -5.22 10.86 -13.53
N ILE A 7 -5.53 9.93 -12.62
CA ILE A 7 -4.78 9.73 -11.37
C ILE A 7 -3.35 9.23 -11.63
N ASN A 8 -3.15 8.33 -12.61
CA ASN A 8 -1.82 7.91 -13.03
C ASN A 8 -0.99 9.08 -13.63
N ALA A 9 -1.63 9.94 -14.43
CA ALA A 9 -0.99 11.14 -14.94
C ALA A 9 -0.62 12.13 -13.81
N LEU A 10 -1.46 12.25 -12.78
CA LEU A 10 -1.14 13.02 -11.58
C LEU A 10 0.05 12.45 -10.81
N SER A 11 0.18 11.12 -10.76
CA SER A 11 1.34 10.48 -10.15
C SER A 11 2.64 10.90 -10.81
N ALA A 12 2.67 10.90 -12.15
CA ALA A 12 3.82 11.37 -12.91
C ALA A 12 4.12 12.85 -12.64
N ARG A 13 3.08 13.70 -12.57
CA ARG A 13 3.23 15.13 -12.24
C ARG A 13 3.78 15.33 -10.83
N SER A 14 3.28 14.60 -9.84
CA SER A 14 3.78 14.65 -8.46
C SER A 14 5.26 14.32 -8.39
N LYS A 15 5.71 13.25 -9.07
CA LYS A 15 7.14 12.86 -9.12
C LYS A 15 8.03 13.90 -9.79
N VAL A 16 7.53 14.60 -10.80
CA VAL A 16 8.26 15.71 -11.44
C VAL A 16 8.30 16.92 -10.52
N ALA A 17 7.17 17.29 -9.93
CA ALA A 17 7.04 18.41 -9.00
C ALA A 17 7.95 18.22 -7.79
N GLU A 18 8.08 17.00 -7.24
CA GLU A 18 8.98 16.74 -6.12
C GLU A 18 10.44 17.10 -6.41
N ARG A 19 10.86 17.03 -7.68
CA ARG A 19 12.23 17.38 -8.12
C ARG A 19 12.39 18.85 -8.49
N GLN A 20 11.31 19.54 -8.85
CA GLN A 20 11.36 20.84 -9.54
C GLN A 20 10.58 21.96 -8.85
N ALA A 21 9.50 21.65 -8.13
CA ALA A 21 8.65 22.62 -7.45
C ALA A 21 9.32 23.08 -6.15
N GLN A 22 9.84 24.32 -6.17
CA GLN A 22 10.55 24.91 -5.02
C GLN A 22 9.63 25.70 -4.09
N THR A 23 8.39 25.98 -4.50
CA THR A 23 7.46 26.84 -3.77
C THR A 23 6.09 26.19 -3.63
N GLU A 24 5.29 26.73 -2.71
CA GLU A 24 3.90 26.35 -2.54
C GLU A 24 3.10 26.60 -3.83
N GLU A 25 3.26 27.77 -4.47
CA GLU A 25 2.62 28.11 -5.74
C GLU A 25 2.98 27.15 -6.89
N ALA A 26 4.25 26.73 -6.95
CA ALA A 26 4.68 25.72 -7.92
C ALA A 26 3.98 24.38 -7.65
N THR A 27 3.79 24.00 -6.39
CA THR A 27 3.07 22.78 -5.99
C THR A 27 1.58 22.86 -6.34
N LYS A 28 0.94 24.01 -6.04
CA LYS A 28 -0.45 24.29 -6.40
C LYS A 28 -0.68 24.13 -7.90
N THR A 29 0.17 24.76 -8.71
CA THR A 29 0.03 24.79 -10.16
C THR A 29 0.36 23.43 -10.81
N SER A 30 1.39 22.74 -10.33
CA SER A 30 1.87 21.51 -10.97
C SER A 30 1.08 20.26 -10.59
N VAL A 31 0.51 20.21 -9.38
CA VAL A 31 -0.19 19.03 -8.86
C VAL A 31 -1.62 19.32 -8.43
N ILE A 32 -1.85 20.34 -7.59
CA ILE A 32 -3.15 20.52 -6.91
C ILE A 32 -4.24 20.98 -7.89
N LEU A 33 -3.95 21.93 -8.77
CA LEU A 33 -4.89 22.36 -9.82
C LEU A 33 -5.23 21.19 -10.78
N PRO A 34 -4.25 20.45 -11.31
CA PRO A 34 -4.54 19.21 -12.05
C PRO A 34 -5.34 18.18 -11.25
N PHE A 35 -5.14 18.10 -9.94
CA PHE A 35 -5.90 17.19 -9.08
C PHE A 35 -7.37 17.59 -8.98
N LEU A 36 -7.66 18.87 -8.75
CA LEU A 36 -9.03 19.39 -8.79
C LEU A 36 -9.68 19.17 -10.16
N GLN A 37 -8.94 19.35 -11.26
CA GLN A 37 -9.43 19.05 -12.60
C GLN A 37 -9.73 17.56 -12.81
N ALA A 38 -8.92 16.65 -12.26
CA ALA A 38 -9.18 15.20 -12.32
C ALA A 38 -10.42 14.80 -11.52
N LEU A 39 -10.70 15.51 -10.42
CA LEU A 39 -11.98 15.39 -9.70
C LEU A 39 -13.18 15.96 -10.49
N GLY A 40 -12.92 16.65 -11.61
CA GLY A 40 -13.95 17.19 -12.50
C GLY A 40 -14.37 18.61 -12.14
N PHE A 41 -13.61 19.31 -11.29
CA PHE A 41 -13.85 20.72 -10.99
C PHE A 41 -13.21 21.63 -12.03
N ASP A 42 -13.92 22.68 -12.44
CA ASP A 42 -13.37 23.71 -13.32
C ASP A 42 -12.57 24.75 -12.52
N VAL A 43 -11.25 24.61 -12.55
CA VAL A 43 -10.31 25.51 -11.86
C VAL A 43 -10.25 26.92 -12.45
N PHE A 44 -10.82 27.15 -13.63
CA PHE A 44 -10.90 28.49 -14.25
C PHE A 44 -12.23 29.18 -13.97
N ASN A 45 -13.20 28.47 -13.40
CA ASN A 45 -14.47 29.02 -12.98
C ASN A 45 -14.42 29.42 -11.50
N LEU A 46 -14.36 30.73 -11.23
CA LEU A 46 -14.28 31.26 -9.85
C LEU A 46 -15.52 30.97 -9.00
N ASP A 47 -16.67 30.72 -9.63
CA ASP A 47 -17.90 30.30 -8.94
C ASP A 47 -17.84 28.83 -8.48
N GLU A 48 -16.85 28.08 -8.97
CA GLU A 48 -16.65 26.66 -8.66
C GLU A 48 -15.38 26.42 -7.86
N VAL A 49 -14.25 27.01 -8.26
CA VAL A 49 -12.98 26.95 -7.53
C VAL A 49 -12.51 28.38 -7.28
N THR A 50 -12.66 28.85 -6.06
CA THR A 50 -12.19 30.18 -5.65
C THR A 50 -10.80 30.05 -5.01
N PRO A 51 -9.72 30.54 -5.66
CA PRO A 51 -8.41 30.62 -5.05
C PRO A 51 -8.36 31.71 -3.97
N GLU A 52 -7.44 31.59 -3.02
CA GLU A 52 -7.21 32.62 -2.00
C GLU A 52 -8.48 33.06 -1.24
N PHE A 53 -9.36 32.10 -0.96
CA PHE A 53 -10.66 32.37 -0.35
C PHE A 53 -10.51 32.91 1.07
N ILE A 54 -11.13 34.05 1.35
CA ILE A 54 -11.02 34.73 2.64
C ILE A 54 -11.91 34.01 3.66
N ALA A 55 -11.29 33.51 4.73
CA ALA A 55 -11.94 32.82 5.84
C ALA A 55 -11.57 33.54 7.15
N ASP A 56 -12.11 34.74 7.35
CA ASP A 56 -11.81 35.58 8.50
C ASP A 56 -12.29 34.97 9.82
N VAL A 57 -11.42 34.93 10.84
CA VAL A 57 -11.71 34.36 12.16
C VAL A 57 -11.60 35.44 13.23
N GLY A 58 -12.74 35.84 13.83
CA GLY A 58 -12.77 36.77 14.96
C GLY A 58 -12.11 38.12 14.66
N THR A 59 -11.02 38.45 15.35
CA THR A 59 -10.28 39.71 15.18
C THR A 59 -9.12 39.63 14.17
N LYS A 60 -8.75 38.43 13.69
CA LYS A 60 -7.73 38.25 12.64
C LYS A 60 -8.39 38.38 11.28
N LYS A 61 -8.18 39.53 10.65
CA LYS A 61 -8.66 39.83 9.28
C LYS A 61 -7.60 39.46 8.25
N GLY A 62 -8.05 38.99 7.10
CA GLY A 62 -7.23 38.70 5.93
C GLY A 62 -6.63 37.29 5.91
N GLU A 63 -7.14 36.34 6.70
CA GLU A 63 -6.70 34.96 6.56
C GLU A 63 -7.36 34.31 5.35
N LYS A 64 -6.57 33.58 4.58
CA LYS A 64 -6.99 32.97 3.33
C LYS A 64 -6.66 31.49 3.31
N VAL A 65 -7.59 30.71 2.81
CA VAL A 65 -7.38 29.32 2.43
C VAL A 65 -7.06 29.27 0.93
N ASP A 66 -6.21 28.33 0.52
CA ASP A 66 -5.68 28.32 -0.84
C ASP A 66 -6.76 28.10 -1.90
N PHE A 67 -7.68 27.17 -1.66
CA PHE A 67 -8.84 26.98 -2.53
C PHE A 67 -10.10 26.68 -1.72
N ALA A 68 -11.21 27.27 -2.14
CA ALA A 68 -12.54 26.84 -1.75
C ALA A 68 -13.26 26.28 -2.99
N VAL A 69 -13.76 25.06 -2.88
CA VAL A 69 -14.54 24.39 -3.92
C VAL A 69 -16.02 24.50 -3.59
N ARG A 70 -16.79 24.98 -4.57
CA ARG A 70 -18.23 25.16 -4.48
C ARG A 70 -18.97 24.15 -5.34
N ILE A 71 -20.05 23.61 -4.78
CA ILE A 71 -21.01 22.75 -5.48
C ILE A 71 -22.38 23.36 -5.22
N ASP A 72 -23.13 23.63 -6.29
CA ASP A 72 -24.44 24.31 -6.22
C ASP A 72 -24.41 25.63 -5.43
N GLY A 73 -23.32 26.40 -5.60
CA GLY A 73 -23.12 27.71 -4.97
C GLY A 73 -22.63 27.69 -3.52
N LYS A 74 -22.67 26.53 -2.85
CA LYS A 74 -22.24 26.35 -1.46
C LYS A 74 -20.81 25.86 -1.37
N ILE A 75 -20.07 26.29 -0.36
CA ILE A 75 -18.71 25.81 -0.13
C ILE A 75 -18.79 24.37 0.37
N ALA A 76 -18.38 23.42 -0.48
CA ALA A 76 -18.41 22.00 -0.15
C ALA A 76 -17.11 21.55 0.52
N MET A 77 -15.98 22.09 0.05
CA MET A 77 -14.65 21.62 0.41
C MET A 77 -13.62 22.73 0.43
N LEU A 78 -12.79 22.76 1.48
CA LEU A 78 -11.62 23.63 1.57
C LEU A 78 -10.35 22.86 1.26
N ILE A 79 -9.38 23.50 0.61
CA ILE A 79 -8.08 22.90 0.32
C ILE A 79 -6.97 23.85 0.77
N GLU A 80 -6.11 23.36 1.66
CA GLU A 80 -4.87 24.03 2.07
C GLU A 80 -3.67 23.28 1.46
N ALA A 81 -2.83 24.01 0.76
CA ALA A 81 -1.65 23.51 0.09
C ALA A 81 -0.39 23.83 0.89
N LYS A 82 0.65 23.02 0.68
CA LYS A 82 2.00 23.24 1.20
C LYS A 82 3.03 22.91 0.12
N PRO A 83 4.27 23.43 0.23
CA PRO A 83 5.35 23.01 -0.65
C PRO A 83 5.56 21.49 -0.60
N ILE A 84 5.82 20.84 -1.74
CA ILE A 84 5.90 19.38 -1.85
C ILE A 84 6.93 18.69 -0.94
N GLY A 85 8.02 19.39 -0.60
CA GLY A 85 9.02 18.89 0.35
C GLY A 85 8.62 19.03 1.83
N THR A 86 7.48 19.66 2.13
CA THR A 86 7.04 19.87 3.51
C THR A 86 6.28 18.65 4.01
N LYS A 87 6.71 18.12 5.16
CA LYS A 87 5.96 17.09 5.88
C LYS A 87 4.68 17.69 6.47
N LEU A 88 3.54 17.08 6.18
CA LEU A 88 2.27 17.48 6.77
C LEU A 88 2.24 17.16 8.27
N GLY A 89 1.54 17.98 9.06
CA GLY A 89 1.46 17.82 10.51
C GLY A 89 0.59 18.86 11.21
N ASP A 90 0.74 18.94 12.53
CA ASP A 90 -0.15 19.70 13.43
C ASP A 90 -0.22 21.20 13.13
N THR A 91 0.90 21.80 12.70
CA THR A 91 0.95 23.24 12.37
C THR A 91 0.04 23.55 11.19
N GLN A 92 0.14 22.77 10.12
CA GLN A 92 -0.64 22.96 8.89
C GLN A 92 -2.11 22.57 9.11
N TYR A 93 -2.35 21.50 9.89
CA TYR A 93 -3.69 21.15 10.36
C TYR A 93 -4.35 22.31 11.12
N SER A 94 -3.63 22.94 12.04
CA SER A 94 -4.17 24.04 12.87
C SER A 94 -4.58 25.25 12.03
N GLN A 95 -3.92 25.48 10.89
CA GLN A 95 -4.30 26.53 9.95
C GLN A 95 -5.63 26.19 9.27
N LEU A 96 -5.73 25.02 8.64
CA LEU A 96 -6.94 24.56 7.96
C LEU A 96 -8.13 24.42 8.91
N PHE A 97 -7.91 23.96 10.15
CA PHE A 97 -8.93 23.83 11.20
C PHE A 97 -9.65 25.16 11.47
N ARG A 98 -8.90 26.26 11.51
CA ARG A 98 -9.46 27.60 11.79
C ARG A 98 -10.36 28.06 10.66
N TYR A 99 -9.96 27.83 9.41
CA TYR A 99 -10.76 28.16 8.22
C TYR A 99 -12.03 27.33 8.18
N PHE A 100 -11.90 26.03 8.41
CA PHE A 100 -13.03 25.11 8.42
C PHE A 100 -14.13 25.56 9.39
N THR A 101 -13.75 25.93 10.63
CA THR A 101 -14.69 26.33 11.69
C THR A 101 -15.51 27.59 11.38
N VAL A 102 -15.02 28.46 10.48
CA VAL A 102 -15.72 29.71 10.10
C VAL A 102 -16.40 29.66 8.73
N THR A 103 -16.42 28.49 8.10
CA THR A 103 -17.07 28.25 6.82
C THR A 103 -18.17 27.21 6.95
N GLU A 104 -19.06 27.15 5.94
CA GLU A 104 -20.07 26.09 5.82
C GLU A 104 -19.51 24.78 5.25
N ALA A 105 -18.21 24.71 4.98
CA ALA A 105 -17.57 23.53 4.43
C ALA A 105 -17.65 22.36 5.39
N ARG A 106 -17.96 21.18 4.85
CA ARG A 106 -18.02 19.93 5.62
C ARG A 106 -16.85 19.00 5.30
N LEU A 107 -16.07 19.31 4.27
CA LEU A 107 -14.84 18.60 3.91
C LEU A 107 -13.66 19.56 3.85
N ALA A 108 -12.49 19.04 4.19
CA ALA A 108 -11.23 19.75 4.10
C ALA A 108 -10.13 18.83 3.55
N ILE A 109 -9.23 19.37 2.73
CA ILE A 109 -8.05 18.67 2.26
C ILE A 109 -6.83 19.46 2.66
N LEU A 110 -5.91 18.82 3.37
CA LEU A 110 -4.55 19.32 3.56
C LEU A 110 -3.62 18.54 2.64
N THR A 111 -2.85 19.21 1.78
CA THR A 111 -2.02 18.53 0.78
C THR A 111 -0.69 19.24 0.54
N ASN A 112 0.33 18.46 0.22
CA ASN A 112 1.61 18.97 -0.32
C ASN A 112 1.83 18.51 -1.78
N GLY A 113 0.83 17.91 -2.43
CA GLY A 113 0.98 17.35 -3.78
C GLY A 113 1.79 16.04 -3.87
N ARG A 114 2.35 15.54 -2.76
CA ARG A 114 2.83 14.16 -2.64
C ARG A 114 1.81 13.31 -1.89
N GLU A 115 1.24 13.85 -0.83
CA GLU A 115 0.14 13.26 -0.07
C GLU A 115 -0.99 14.28 0.13
N ALA A 116 -2.22 13.77 0.25
CA ALA A 116 -3.42 14.54 0.58
C ALA A 116 -4.15 13.87 1.76
N TRP A 117 -4.49 14.67 2.77
CA TRP A 117 -5.21 14.25 3.97
C TRP A 117 -6.61 14.85 3.94
N PHE A 118 -7.63 13.99 4.00
CA PHE A 118 -9.04 14.36 3.91
C PHE A 118 -9.67 14.35 5.29
N PHE A 119 -10.34 15.45 5.62
CA PHE A 119 -10.99 15.71 6.90
C PHE A 119 -12.47 16.00 6.72
N SER A 120 -13.24 15.71 7.76
CA SER A 120 -14.69 15.88 7.85
C SER A 120 -15.06 16.53 9.19
N ASP A 121 -16.36 16.75 9.41
CA ASP A 121 -16.94 17.18 10.68
C ASP A 121 -17.76 16.06 11.37
N THR A 122 -17.23 14.83 11.37
CA THR A 122 -17.98 13.65 11.87
C THR A 122 -18.14 13.65 13.39
N ASP A 123 -17.17 14.15 14.15
CA ASP A 123 -17.23 14.19 15.61
C ASP A 123 -18.18 15.26 16.13
N GLU A 124 -18.06 16.47 15.59
CA GLU A 124 -18.79 17.66 16.02
C GLU A 124 -19.15 18.48 14.77
N PRO A 125 -20.44 18.82 14.54
CA PRO A 125 -20.84 19.61 13.37
C PRO A 125 -20.08 20.93 13.27
N ASN A 126 -19.62 21.28 12.06
CA ASN A 126 -18.83 22.48 11.77
C ASN A 126 -17.49 22.56 12.51
N LYS A 127 -16.95 21.43 12.98
CA LYS A 127 -15.63 21.35 13.60
C LYS A 127 -14.86 20.22 12.96
N MET A 128 -13.73 20.57 12.35
CA MET A 128 -12.90 19.61 11.65
C MET A 128 -12.36 18.54 12.61
N ASP A 129 -12.47 17.28 12.19
CA ASP A 129 -11.99 16.12 12.93
C ASP A 129 -10.46 16.20 13.14
N LYS A 130 -9.97 15.74 14.29
CA LYS A 130 -8.54 15.80 14.63
C LYS A 130 -7.64 14.92 13.76
N LYS A 131 -8.22 13.90 13.12
CA LYS A 131 -7.49 12.93 12.28
C LYS A 131 -8.17 12.86 10.93
N PRO A 132 -7.39 12.73 9.84
CA PRO A 132 -7.98 12.50 8.54
C PRO A 132 -8.66 11.13 8.52
N PHE A 133 -9.81 11.04 7.85
CA PHE A 133 -10.50 9.77 7.65
C PHE A 133 -9.97 9.02 6.43
N PHE A 134 -9.33 9.74 5.51
CA PHE A 134 -8.72 9.19 4.31
C PHE A 134 -7.42 9.94 3.99
N THR A 135 -6.40 9.19 3.58
CA THR A 135 -5.12 9.75 3.13
C THR A 135 -4.75 9.13 1.79
N PHE A 136 -4.32 9.96 0.85
CA PHE A 136 -3.96 9.54 -0.50
C PHE A 136 -2.53 9.96 -0.81
N ASP A 137 -1.67 9.00 -1.14
CA ASP A 137 -0.31 9.25 -1.64
C ASP A 137 -0.36 9.25 -3.17
N PHE A 138 -0.09 10.40 -3.80
CA PHE A 138 -0.14 10.57 -5.25
C PHE A 138 0.91 9.73 -5.99
N GLN A 139 1.95 9.23 -5.32
CA GLN A 139 3.03 8.46 -5.91
C GLN A 139 2.90 6.96 -5.65
N SER A 140 2.04 6.55 -4.71
CA SER A 140 1.83 5.17 -4.30
C SER A 140 0.39 4.93 -3.85
N PHE A 141 -0.44 4.37 -4.71
CA PHE A 141 -1.84 4.05 -4.42
C PHE A 141 -2.26 2.72 -5.05
N ASP A 142 -3.29 2.11 -4.47
CA ASP A 142 -3.96 0.93 -5.04
C ASP A 142 -5.33 1.27 -5.67
N LYS A 143 -5.98 0.26 -6.25
CA LYS A 143 -7.28 0.42 -6.89
C LYS A 143 -8.39 0.84 -5.90
N ALA A 144 -8.37 0.32 -4.68
CA ALA A 144 -9.37 0.64 -3.66
C ALA A 144 -9.26 2.12 -3.23
N GLN A 145 -8.04 2.65 -3.12
CA GLN A 145 -7.83 4.07 -2.85
C GLN A 145 -8.31 4.96 -4.00
N ILE A 146 -8.18 4.53 -5.26
CA ILE A 146 -8.76 5.26 -6.40
C ILE A 146 -10.29 5.23 -6.36
N GLU A 147 -10.89 4.08 -6.03
CA GLU A 147 -12.34 3.96 -5.85
C GLU A 147 -12.84 4.89 -4.73
N GLU A 148 -12.15 4.95 -3.60
CA GLU A 148 -12.50 5.87 -2.51
C GLU A 148 -12.33 7.34 -2.93
N LEU A 149 -11.23 7.68 -3.61
CA LEU A 149 -11.00 9.03 -4.14
C LEU A 149 -12.06 9.45 -5.15
N SER A 150 -12.68 8.50 -5.86
CA SER A 150 -13.71 8.79 -6.86
C SER A 150 -14.98 9.41 -6.26
N ARG A 151 -15.25 9.21 -4.95
CA ARG A 151 -16.38 9.83 -4.24
C ARG A 151 -16.29 11.36 -4.20
N PHE A 152 -15.08 11.91 -4.30
CA PHE A 152 -14.84 13.36 -4.28
C PHE A 152 -14.99 14.00 -5.68
N ARG A 153 -15.32 13.21 -6.70
CA ARG A 153 -15.55 13.76 -8.05
C ARG A 153 -16.87 14.51 -8.10
N LYS A 154 -16.88 15.66 -8.79
CA LYS A 154 -18.05 16.55 -8.92
C LYS A 154 -19.35 15.80 -9.27
N ASN A 155 -19.32 14.91 -10.25
CA ASN A 155 -20.52 14.22 -10.76
C ASN A 155 -21.08 13.13 -9.83
N SER A 156 -20.30 12.70 -8.83
CA SER A 156 -20.68 11.67 -7.85
C SER A 156 -20.57 12.19 -6.41
N PHE A 157 -20.46 13.50 -6.25
CA PHE A 157 -20.24 14.11 -4.96
C PHE A 157 -21.54 14.08 -4.14
N ALA A 158 -21.54 13.27 -3.09
CA ALA A 158 -22.64 13.16 -2.13
C ALA A 158 -22.06 13.36 -0.72
N ILE A 159 -22.23 14.55 -0.15
CA ILE A 159 -21.59 14.91 1.11
C ILE A 159 -22.03 13.99 2.25
N GLU A 160 -23.31 13.65 2.34
CA GLU A 160 -23.84 12.74 3.36
C GLU A 160 -23.18 11.35 3.29
N GLU A 161 -23.02 10.79 2.08
CA GLU A 161 -22.38 9.49 1.87
C GLU A 161 -20.88 9.53 2.18
N ILE A 162 -20.19 10.63 1.86
CA ILE A 162 -18.77 10.80 2.18
C ILE A 162 -18.57 10.89 3.70
N ILE A 163 -19.44 11.61 4.41
CA ILE A 163 -19.37 11.74 5.88
C ILE A 163 -19.69 10.40 6.57
N GLU A 164 -20.64 9.62 6.04
CA GLU A 164 -20.90 8.26 6.53
C GLU A 164 -19.70 7.33 6.29
N ALA A 165 -19.12 7.37 5.08
CA ALA A 165 -17.91 6.62 4.75
C ALA A 165 -16.74 7.03 5.64
N ALA A 166 -16.55 8.33 5.88
CA ALA A 166 -15.53 8.88 6.77
C ALA A 166 -15.67 8.34 8.20
N SER A 167 -16.90 8.30 8.73
CA SER A 167 -17.20 7.75 10.06
C SER A 167 -16.80 6.28 10.14
N ASN A 168 -17.20 5.48 9.14
CA ASN A 168 -16.86 4.06 9.08
C ASN A 168 -15.35 3.81 8.94
N LEU A 169 -14.68 4.52 8.03
CA LEU A 169 -13.23 4.43 7.82
C LEU A 169 -12.44 4.83 9.07
N LYS A 170 -12.89 5.84 9.79
CA LYS A 170 -12.30 6.26 11.06
C LYS A 170 -12.34 5.15 12.09
N TYR A 171 -13.48 4.48 12.27
CA TYR A 171 -13.58 3.35 13.21
C TYR A 171 -12.75 2.15 12.76
N ILE A 172 -12.75 1.83 11.45
CA ILE A 172 -11.91 0.76 10.89
C ILE A 172 -10.43 1.06 11.14
N SER A 173 -9.97 2.27 10.86
CA SER A 173 -8.58 2.69 11.08
C SER A 173 -8.21 2.68 12.57
N ALA A 174 -9.10 3.16 13.45
CA ALA A 174 -8.88 3.12 14.89
C ALA A 174 -8.80 1.68 15.42
N ALA A 175 -9.69 0.81 14.96
CA ALA A 175 -9.69 -0.61 15.31
C ALA A 175 -8.45 -1.33 14.79
N ALA A 176 -8.09 -1.13 13.51
CA ALA A 176 -6.89 -1.72 12.90
C ALA A 176 -5.62 -1.30 13.64
N ASN A 177 -5.49 -0.01 13.98
CA ASN A 177 -4.35 0.50 14.74
C ASN A 177 -4.31 -0.07 16.17
N TYR A 178 -5.47 -0.21 16.83
CA TYR A 178 -5.53 -0.86 18.13
C TYR A 178 -5.08 -2.31 18.04
N LEU A 179 -5.65 -3.08 17.12
CA LEU A 179 -5.31 -4.49 16.91
C LEU A 179 -3.85 -4.68 16.54
N LYS A 180 -3.28 -3.81 15.69
CA LYS A 180 -1.84 -3.84 15.36
C LYS A 180 -0.97 -3.69 16.60
N ARG A 181 -1.30 -2.78 17.52
CA ARG A 181 -0.59 -2.67 18.80
C ARG A 181 -0.75 -3.93 19.65
N GLN A 182 -1.94 -4.52 19.68
CA GLN A 182 -2.16 -5.77 20.42
C GLN A 182 -1.38 -6.94 19.81
N ILE A 183 -1.20 -6.98 18.50
CA ILE A 183 -0.35 -7.97 17.81
C ILE A 183 1.11 -7.81 18.21
N GLU A 184 1.62 -6.57 18.22
CA GLU A 184 3.03 -6.30 18.55
C GLU A 184 3.32 -6.49 20.05
N SER A 185 2.39 -6.09 20.92
CA SER A 185 2.48 -6.19 22.37
C SER A 185 1.10 -6.13 23.01
N PRO A 186 0.46 -7.28 23.31
CA PRO A 186 -0.82 -7.37 23.98
C PRO A 186 -0.80 -6.64 25.32
N ASP A 187 -1.73 -5.73 25.49
CA ASP A 187 -1.95 -5.05 26.76
C ASP A 187 -2.72 -5.93 27.76
N ASP A 188 -2.70 -5.53 29.03
CA ASP A 188 -3.28 -6.32 30.11
C ASP A 188 -4.81 -6.51 29.97
N ASP A 189 -5.51 -5.54 29.40
CA ASP A 189 -6.97 -5.61 29.26
C ASP A 189 -7.36 -6.55 28.12
N PHE A 190 -6.61 -6.52 27.01
CA PHE A 190 -6.75 -7.44 25.90
C PHE A 190 -6.46 -8.89 26.33
N VAL A 191 -5.37 -9.11 27.07
CA VAL A 191 -5.01 -10.44 27.61
C VAL A 191 -6.09 -10.96 28.56
N ARG A 192 -6.64 -10.11 29.43
CA ARG A 192 -7.76 -10.50 30.32
C ARG A 192 -9.02 -10.81 29.54
N PHE A 193 -9.34 -10.04 28.50
CA PHE A 193 -10.52 -10.25 27.67
C PHE A 193 -10.48 -11.61 26.99
N ILE A 194 -9.37 -11.93 26.30
CA ILE A 194 -9.18 -13.22 25.64
C ILE A 194 -9.08 -14.35 26.67
N GLY A 195 -8.34 -14.13 27.77
CA GLY A 195 -8.18 -15.09 28.85
C GLY A 195 -9.51 -15.59 29.42
N ARG A 196 -10.52 -14.72 29.55
CA ARG A 196 -11.87 -15.09 29.99
C ARG A 196 -12.62 -16.00 29.00
N GLN A 197 -12.25 -16.00 27.73
CA GLN A 197 -12.88 -16.84 26.70
C GLN A 197 -12.23 -18.22 26.58
N ILE A 198 -10.97 -18.37 27.01
CA ILE A 198 -10.19 -19.59 26.80
C ILE A 198 -9.86 -20.35 28.10
N HIS A 199 -10.06 -19.72 29.27
CA HIS A 199 -9.81 -20.32 30.56
C HIS A 199 -11.08 -20.34 31.40
N ASP A 200 -11.45 -21.53 31.88
CA ASP A 200 -12.58 -21.72 32.79
C ASP A 200 -12.24 -21.22 34.20
N GLY A 201 -12.85 -20.11 34.61
CA GLY A 201 -12.68 -19.53 35.95
C GLY A 201 -11.95 -18.18 35.94
N PRO A 202 -11.74 -17.57 37.11
CA PRO A 202 -11.17 -16.23 37.20
C PRO A 202 -9.73 -16.18 36.67
N VAL A 203 -9.44 -15.19 35.84
CA VAL A 203 -8.07 -14.90 35.37
C VAL A 203 -7.27 -14.31 36.52
N THR A 204 -6.68 -15.18 37.34
CA THR A 204 -5.77 -14.82 38.44
C THR A 204 -4.42 -14.35 37.89
N LYS A 205 -3.56 -13.76 38.74
CA LYS A 205 -2.20 -13.36 38.32
C LYS A 205 -1.39 -14.52 37.73
N ALA A 206 -1.47 -15.72 38.31
CA ALA A 206 -0.74 -16.88 37.81
C ALA A 206 -1.23 -17.31 36.42
N VAL A 207 -2.56 -17.33 36.22
CA VAL A 207 -3.18 -17.64 34.93
C VAL A 207 -2.85 -16.57 33.90
N PHE A 208 -2.85 -15.30 34.29
CA PHE A 208 -2.51 -14.17 33.43
C PHE A 208 -1.07 -14.26 32.89
N GLU A 209 -0.09 -14.53 33.76
CA GLU A 209 1.33 -14.67 33.37
C GLU A 209 1.56 -15.88 32.44
N GLN A 210 0.73 -16.92 32.53
CA GLN A 210 0.80 -18.08 31.64
C GLN A 210 0.12 -17.82 30.28
N ILE A 211 -1.03 -17.15 30.29
CA ILE A 211 -1.84 -16.93 29.09
C ILE A 211 -1.24 -15.83 28.20
N ARG A 212 -0.62 -14.80 28.77
CA ARG A 212 -0.02 -13.70 28.01
C ARG A 212 0.92 -14.17 26.89
N PRO A 213 1.96 -15.00 27.15
CA PRO A 213 2.83 -15.50 26.09
C PRO A 213 2.10 -16.42 25.11
N ALA A 214 1.12 -17.20 25.57
CA ALA A 214 0.33 -18.06 24.68
C ALA A 214 -0.52 -17.24 23.69
N ILE A 215 -1.12 -16.12 24.13
CA ILE A 215 -1.86 -15.20 23.26
C ILE A 215 -0.92 -14.56 22.23
N GLN A 216 0.27 -14.11 22.65
CA GLN A 216 1.26 -13.56 21.72
C GLN A 216 1.60 -14.57 20.61
N SER A 217 1.94 -15.80 21.00
CA SER A 217 2.27 -16.85 20.03
C SER A 217 1.12 -17.17 19.09
N ALA A 218 -0.12 -17.21 19.59
CA ALA A 218 -1.30 -17.43 18.76
C ALA A 218 -1.54 -16.28 17.75
N LEU A 219 -1.31 -15.02 18.14
CA LEU A 219 -1.41 -13.89 17.21
C LEU A 219 -0.34 -13.96 16.11
N ASP A 220 0.88 -14.32 16.46
CA ASP A 220 1.98 -14.50 15.50
C ASP A 220 1.71 -15.65 14.52
N GLU A 221 1.14 -16.75 15.02
CA GLU A 221 0.71 -17.90 14.21
C GLU A 221 -0.41 -17.51 13.24
N LEU A 222 -1.46 -16.82 13.70
CA LEU A 222 -2.56 -16.35 12.84
C LEU A 222 -2.08 -15.45 11.70
N ILE A 223 -1.08 -14.60 11.94
CA ILE A 223 -0.49 -13.75 10.89
C ILE A 223 0.26 -14.60 9.89
N ARG A 224 1.05 -15.57 10.36
CA ARG A 224 1.79 -16.51 9.50
C ARG A 224 0.83 -17.29 8.60
N ASP A 225 -0.22 -17.85 9.17
CA ASP A 225 -1.24 -18.62 8.43
C ASP A 225 -1.93 -17.73 7.39
N ARG A 226 -2.29 -16.49 7.75
CA ARG A 226 -2.95 -15.58 6.81
C ARG A 226 -2.05 -15.11 5.67
N ILE A 227 -0.74 -14.99 5.91
CA ILE A 227 0.24 -14.73 4.85
C ILE A 227 0.32 -15.93 3.91
N GLN A 228 0.36 -17.15 4.45
CA GLN A 228 0.35 -18.39 3.67
C GLN A 228 -0.94 -18.51 2.84
N ASP A 229 -2.11 -18.28 3.42
CA ASP A 229 -3.40 -18.34 2.73
C ASP A 229 -3.49 -17.32 1.58
N LYS A 230 -3.05 -16.08 1.80
CA LYS A 230 -3.06 -15.05 0.75
C LYS A 230 -2.09 -15.37 -0.39
N LEU A 231 -0.95 -15.96 -0.07
CA LEU A 231 -0.05 -16.51 -1.07
C LEU A 231 -0.80 -17.60 -1.86
N SER A 232 -1.37 -18.60 -1.20
CA SER A 232 -2.13 -19.71 -1.82
C SER A 232 -3.28 -19.26 -2.74
N ILE A 233 -4.07 -18.26 -2.34
CA ILE A 233 -5.22 -17.76 -3.13
C ILE A 233 -4.76 -16.99 -4.37
N THR A 234 -3.68 -16.20 -4.27
CA THR A 234 -3.14 -15.45 -5.43
C THR A 234 -2.60 -16.41 -6.51
N PHE A 235 -2.32 -17.67 -6.17
CA PHE A 235 -1.88 -18.70 -7.10
C PHE A 235 -3.03 -19.45 -7.82
N GLN A 236 -4.30 -19.24 -7.45
CA GLN A 236 -5.45 -19.92 -8.09
C GLN A 236 -6.18 -19.09 -9.14
N ASP A 237 -5.94 -17.76 -9.22
CA ASP A 237 -6.52 -16.92 -10.28
C ASP A 237 -5.74 -17.05 -11.60
N LYS A 238 -5.90 -18.19 -12.27
CA LYS A 238 -5.84 -18.27 -13.74
C LYS A 238 -7.28 -18.26 -14.27
N PRO A 239 -7.65 -17.37 -15.20
CA PRO A 239 -8.96 -17.47 -15.83
C PRO A 239 -8.98 -18.73 -16.69
N ALA A 240 -9.78 -19.72 -16.28
CA ALA A 240 -10.11 -20.86 -17.11
C ALA A 240 -11.00 -20.39 -18.26
N ASN A 241 -10.38 -19.97 -19.36
CA ASN A 241 -11.08 -19.63 -20.58
C ASN A 241 -11.65 -20.91 -21.19
N THR A 242 -12.95 -21.11 -21.01
CA THR A 242 -13.69 -22.22 -21.60
C THR A 242 -14.25 -21.75 -22.95
N THR A 243 -13.66 -22.19 -24.06
CA THR A 243 -14.35 -22.23 -25.35
C THR A 243 -13.79 -23.35 -26.20
N ALA A 244 -14.65 -24.32 -26.49
CA ALA A 244 -14.46 -25.35 -27.48
C ALA A 244 -14.54 -24.78 -28.91
N LYS A 245 -13.64 -25.22 -29.81
CA LYS A 245 -13.93 -25.39 -31.25
C LYS A 245 -12.83 -26.19 -31.98
N VAL A 246 -13.24 -27.38 -32.45
CA VAL A 246 -13.06 -28.06 -33.75
C VAL A 246 -11.73 -27.94 -34.52
N GLU A 247 -11.18 -29.11 -34.88
CA GLU A 247 -10.03 -29.41 -35.75
C GLU A 247 -10.22 -29.01 -37.24
N GLU A 248 -9.15 -28.54 -37.90
CA GLU A 248 -8.57 -29.11 -39.15
C GLU A 248 -7.14 -28.55 -39.41
N PRO A 249 -6.27 -29.24 -40.19
CA PRO A 249 -4.81 -29.24 -39.98
C PRO A 249 -3.96 -28.55 -41.08
N ALA A 250 -2.76 -28.09 -40.69
CA ALA A 250 -1.46 -28.06 -41.43
C ALA A 250 -0.63 -26.80 -41.07
N PRO A 251 0.71 -26.77 -41.29
CA PRO A 251 1.74 -27.80 -41.17
C PRO A 251 2.83 -27.42 -40.14
N ALA A 252 3.65 -28.41 -39.78
CA ALA A 252 4.70 -28.36 -38.77
C ALA A 252 5.67 -27.17 -38.87
N GLN A 253 5.89 -26.53 -37.72
CA GLN A 253 7.13 -25.85 -37.34
C GLN A 253 7.54 -26.31 -35.94
N PRO A 254 8.85 -26.34 -35.65
CA PRO A 254 9.49 -27.36 -34.82
C PRO A 254 9.14 -27.23 -33.34
N GLU A 255 8.89 -28.38 -32.70
CA GLU A 255 8.82 -28.51 -31.25
C GLU A 255 10.08 -27.90 -30.62
N PRO A 256 9.95 -26.99 -29.63
CA PRO A 256 10.95 -26.90 -28.60
C PRO A 256 10.69 -28.07 -27.64
N ASN A 257 11.63 -29.02 -27.64
CA ASN A 257 11.83 -30.08 -26.67
C ASN A 257 10.91 -30.05 -25.44
N ASP A 258 10.02 -31.03 -25.37
CA ASP A 258 9.50 -31.53 -24.09
C ASP A 258 10.67 -32.16 -23.31
N ASP A 259 11.39 -31.35 -22.54
CA ASP A 259 12.60 -31.76 -21.82
C ASP A 259 12.30 -32.31 -20.41
N GLY A 260 11.02 -32.59 -20.08
CA GLY A 260 10.62 -33.19 -18.79
C GLY A 260 10.98 -32.35 -17.56
N ILE A 261 11.33 -31.07 -17.75
CA ILE A 261 11.64 -30.11 -16.71
C ILE A 261 10.32 -29.50 -16.24
N VAL A 262 9.82 -29.99 -15.11
CA VAL A 262 8.62 -29.47 -14.47
C VAL A 262 9.06 -28.73 -13.23
N THR A 263 8.93 -27.40 -13.27
CA THR A 263 9.13 -26.56 -12.09
C THR A 263 8.10 -26.96 -11.07
N THR A 264 8.58 -27.50 -9.96
CA THR A 264 7.73 -28.02 -8.89
C THR A 264 7.08 -26.87 -8.11
N ASP A 265 5.92 -27.13 -7.51
CA ASP A 265 5.25 -26.14 -6.65
C ASP A 265 6.17 -25.68 -5.50
N GLU A 266 7.05 -26.57 -5.03
CA GLU A 266 8.04 -26.29 -3.99
C GLU A 266 9.16 -25.34 -4.46
N GLU A 267 9.62 -25.47 -5.71
CA GLU A 267 10.57 -24.53 -6.33
C GLU A 267 9.93 -23.18 -6.60
N LEU A 268 8.63 -23.18 -6.94
CA LEU A 268 7.86 -21.95 -7.11
C LEU A 268 7.70 -21.22 -5.76
N GLU A 269 7.38 -21.94 -4.68
CA GLU A 269 7.30 -21.40 -3.33
C GLU A 269 8.65 -20.78 -2.89
N ALA A 270 9.74 -21.53 -3.06
CA ALA A 270 11.08 -21.05 -2.77
C ALA A 270 11.46 -19.80 -3.59
N PHE A 271 11.10 -19.78 -4.87
CA PHE A 271 11.30 -18.62 -5.74
C PHE A 271 10.55 -17.38 -5.23
N MET A 272 9.30 -17.54 -4.79
CA MET A 272 8.51 -16.42 -4.25
C MET A 272 9.11 -15.86 -2.96
N ILE A 273 9.68 -16.70 -2.10
CA ILE A 273 10.40 -16.26 -0.90
C ILE A 273 11.62 -15.41 -1.30
N VAL A 274 12.41 -15.87 -2.28
CA VAL A 274 13.57 -15.12 -2.79
C VAL A 274 13.13 -13.80 -3.44
N ARG A 275 12.02 -13.78 -4.20
CA ARG A 275 11.45 -12.54 -4.75
C ARG A 275 11.01 -11.57 -3.66
N ALA A 276 10.38 -12.05 -2.59
CA ALA A 276 9.92 -11.22 -1.47
C ALA A 276 11.10 -10.59 -0.70
N ILE A 277 12.17 -11.35 -0.47
CA ILE A 277 13.43 -10.84 0.11
C ILE A 277 14.02 -9.76 -0.81
N SER A 278 14.08 -10.03 -2.12
CA SER A 278 14.66 -9.13 -3.12
C SER A 278 13.84 -7.84 -3.34
N ALA A 279 12.53 -7.86 -3.07
CA ALA A 279 11.61 -6.75 -3.32
C ALA A 279 11.96 -5.46 -2.57
N LYS A 280 12.67 -5.56 -1.44
CA LYS A 280 13.16 -4.40 -0.68
C LYS A 280 14.28 -3.64 -1.39
N LEU A 281 14.98 -4.29 -2.32
CA LEU A 281 16.22 -3.81 -2.92
C LEU A 281 16.12 -3.60 -4.43
N SER A 282 15.19 -4.28 -5.11
CA SER A 282 14.99 -4.14 -6.55
C SER A 282 13.54 -4.44 -6.96
N PRO A 283 13.09 -3.90 -8.12
CA PRO A 283 11.81 -4.30 -8.71
C PRO A 283 11.74 -5.83 -8.90
N VAL A 284 10.61 -6.41 -8.51
CA VAL A 284 10.41 -7.88 -8.48
C VAL A 284 10.38 -8.52 -9.86
N GLU A 285 10.25 -7.73 -10.92
CA GLU A 285 10.29 -8.13 -12.33
C GLU A 285 11.71 -8.49 -12.77
N ARG A 286 12.72 -7.97 -12.08
CA ARG A 286 14.13 -8.26 -12.36
C ARG A 286 14.57 -9.62 -11.82
N VAL A 287 13.77 -10.28 -10.99
CA VAL A 287 14.12 -11.58 -10.41
C VAL A 287 13.40 -12.67 -11.19
N ALA A 288 14.15 -13.48 -11.93
CA ALA A 288 13.64 -14.51 -12.82
C ALA A 288 14.01 -15.91 -12.33
N ILE A 289 13.15 -16.89 -12.63
CA ILE A 289 13.38 -18.30 -12.36
C ILE A 289 13.73 -19.01 -13.67
N ARG A 290 14.74 -19.87 -13.63
CA ARG A 290 15.09 -20.78 -14.73
C ARG A 290 15.33 -22.16 -14.20
N ASP A 291 14.47 -23.08 -14.62
CA ASP A 291 14.56 -24.46 -14.21
C ASP A 291 15.51 -25.26 -15.11
N ALA A 292 16.21 -26.22 -14.53
CA ALA A 292 17.13 -27.12 -15.21
C ALA A 292 17.15 -28.49 -14.52
N LYS A 293 17.52 -29.54 -15.27
CA LYS A 293 17.51 -30.94 -14.81
C LYS A 293 18.24 -31.22 -13.48
N SER A 294 19.20 -30.38 -13.11
CA SER A 294 20.01 -30.58 -11.90
C SER A 294 19.71 -29.59 -10.77
N TYR A 295 19.00 -28.49 -11.04
CA TYR A 295 18.65 -27.44 -10.09
C TYR A 295 17.74 -26.40 -10.75
N CYS A 296 16.96 -25.71 -9.93
CA CYS A 296 16.21 -24.54 -10.34
C CYS A 296 16.97 -23.26 -9.93
N ALA A 297 17.27 -22.38 -10.89
CA ALA A 297 18.06 -21.17 -10.67
C ALA A 297 17.18 -19.94 -10.48
N VAL A 298 17.58 -19.08 -9.55
CA VAL A 298 17.04 -17.73 -9.41
C VAL A 298 18.09 -16.72 -9.84
N LEU A 299 17.74 -15.91 -10.83
CA LEU A 299 18.65 -15.02 -11.55
C LEU A 299 18.16 -13.58 -11.47
N MET A 300 19.11 -12.65 -11.45
CA MET A 300 18.82 -11.24 -11.69
C MET A 300 18.82 -10.95 -13.19
N ASP A 301 17.86 -10.16 -13.65
CA ASP A 301 17.63 -9.73 -15.03
C ASP A 301 17.58 -10.90 -16.05
N ASP A 302 17.11 -12.07 -15.61
CA ASP A 302 17.10 -13.31 -16.40
C ASP A 302 18.47 -13.66 -17.03
N ASN A 303 19.55 -13.31 -16.32
CA ASN A 303 20.91 -13.41 -16.82
C ASN A 303 21.73 -14.46 -16.05
N ASN A 304 22.19 -15.51 -16.75
CA ASN A 304 23.03 -16.57 -16.17
C ASN A 304 24.35 -16.07 -15.53
N ARG A 305 24.79 -14.84 -15.84
CA ARG A 305 25.98 -14.21 -15.22
C ARG A 305 25.67 -13.46 -13.92
N ARG A 306 24.40 -13.37 -13.54
CA ARG A 306 23.91 -12.72 -12.31
C ARG A 306 23.07 -13.70 -11.47
N PRO A 307 23.63 -14.83 -11.02
CA PRO A 307 22.91 -15.77 -10.18
C PRO A 307 22.72 -15.20 -8.76
N ILE A 308 21.52 -15.39 -8.21
CA ILE A 308 21.18 -15.02 -6.83
C ILE A 308 21.28 -16.26 -5.94
N CYS A 309 20.56 -17.32 -6.32
CA CYS A 309 20.62 -18.61 -5.64
C CYS A 309 20.18 -19.76 -6.56
N ARG A 310 20.34 -20.99 -6.09
CA ARG A 310 19.90 -22.23 -6.74
C ARG A 310 19.18 -23.14 -5.76
N PHE A 311 18.09 -23.73 -6.19
CA PHE A 311 17.34 -24.75 -5.47
C PHE A 311 17.75 -26.13 -5.98
N TYR A 312 18.20 -26.98 -5.07
CA TYR A 312 18.52 -28.38 -5.34
C TYR A 312 17.48 -29.26 -4.66
N PHE A 313 16.26 -29.27 -5.18
CA PHE A 313 15.11 -29.97 -4.58
C PHE A 313 14.81 -31.33 -5.23
N ASN A 314 15.64 -31.74 -6.20
CA ASN A 314 15.49 -32.98 -6.97
C ASN A 314 15.61 -34.27 -6.12
N SER A 315 16.05 -34.18 -4.86
CA SER A 315 16.15 -35.31 -3.94
C SER A 315 14.99 -35.31 -2.95
N ALA A 316 14.28 -36.43 -2.87
CA ALA A 316 13.13 -36.61 -1.98
C ALA A 316 13.48 -36.51 -0.47
N THR A 317 14.75 -36.67 -0.09
CA THR A 317 15.18 -36.75 1.32
C THR A 317 16.13 -35.63 1.74
N THR A 318 16.72 -34.90 0.79
CA THR A 318 17.74 -33.89 1.09
C THR A 318 17.60 -32.70 0.15
N LYS A 319 17.21 -31.54 0.69
CA LYS A 319 17.10 -30.29 -0.06
C LYS A 319 18.29 -29.40 0.26
N TYR A 320 18.79 -28.71 -0.75
CA TYR A 320 19.85 -27.72 -0.56
C TYR A 320 19.49 -26.39 -1.22
N LEU A 321 19.85 -25.31 -0.54
CA LEU A 321 19.89 -23.95 -1.07
C LEU A 321 21.34 -23.60 -1.38
N GLY A 322 21.66 -23.36 -2.65
CA GLY A 322 22.92 -22.77 -3.06
C GLY A 322 22.81 -21.25 -3.07
N VAL A 323 23.47 -20.55 -2.14
CA VAL A 323 23.50 -19.08 -2.09
C VAL A 323 24.83 -18.60 -2.68
N PHE A 324 24.79 -17.60 -3.56
CA PHE A 324 26.00 -16.99 -4.11
C PHE A 324 26.55 -15.93 -3.16
N ASP A 325 27.82 -15.58 -3.28
CA ASP A 325 28.41 -14.37 -2.70
C ASP A 325 28.69 -13.32 -3.78
N CYS A 326 29.23 -12.17 -3.38
CA CYS A 326 29.60 -11.08 -4.29
C CYS A 326 30.68 -11.50 -5.31
N ASP A 327 31.47 -12.53 -5.00
CA ASP A 327 32.51 -13.11 -5.87
C ASP A 327 31.95 -14.23 -6.78
N LYS A 328 30.63 -14.43 -6.79
CA LYS A 328 29.91 -15.46 -7.54
C LYS A 328 30.29 -16.89 -7.16
N LYS A 329 30.77 -17.09 -5.95
CA LYS A 329 31.03 -18.41 -5.39
C LYS A 329 29.76 -18.93 -4.71
N GLU A 330 29.39 -20.16 -5.05
CA GLU A 330 28.20 -20.81 -4.52
C GLU A 330 28.52 -21.56 -3.21
N THR A 331 27.73 -21.32 -2.16
CA THR A 331 27.76 -22.09 -0.91
C THR A 331 26.44 -22.82 -0.73
N LYS A 332 26.51 -24.15 -0.50
CA LYS A 332 25.32 -25.00 -0.34
C LYS A 332 24.96 -25.17 1.13
N HIS A 333 23.72 -24.87 1.45
CA HIS A 333 23.14 -25.03 2.78
C HIS A 333 22.04 -26.08 2.73
N LYS A 334 22.06 -27.03 3.66
CA LYS A 334 20.99 -28.02 3.78
C LYS A 334 19.77 -27.34 4.40
N ILE A 335 18.62 -27.51 3.77
CA ILE A 335 17.34 -27.01 4.29
C ILE A 335 16.30 -28.14 4.35
N SER A 336 15.32 -28.01 5.24
CA SER A 336 14.24 -28.99 5.38
C SER A 336 12.95 -28.57 4.66
N ALA A 337 12.72 -27.26 4.54
CA ALA A 337 11.56 -26.65 3.90
C ALA A 337 11.91 -25.29 3.24
N PRO A 338 11.14 -24.82 2.23
CA PRO A 338 11.35 -23.51 1.60
C PRO A 338 11.36 -22.33 2.56
N SER A 339 10.58 -22.39 3.65
CA SER A 339 10.53 -21.34 4.68
C SER A 339 11.88 -21.08 5.37
N GLU A 340 12.81 -22.05 5.37
CA GLU A 340 14.15 -21.86 5.95
C GLU A 340 15.04 -20.91 5.12
N ILE A 341 14.64 -20.57 3.89
CA ILE A 341 15.33 -19.59 3.04
C ILE A 341 15.43 -18.22 3.73
N TYR A 342 14.47 -17.85 4.60
CA TYR A 342 14.52 -16.61 5.37
C TYR A 342 15.76 -16.50 6.28
N GLN A 343 16.35 -17.61 6.70
CA GLN A 343 17.58 -17.60 7.51
C GLN A 343 18.80 -17.10 6.73
N PHE A 344 18.71 -17.10 5.39
CA PHE A 344 19.75 -16.64 4.47
C PHE A 344 19.40 -15.30 3.81
N ALA A 345 18.39 -14.59 4.34
CA ALA A 345 17.92 -13.33 3.77
C ALA A 345 19.04 -12.30 3.63
N ASP A 346 19.88 -12.11 4.66
CA ASP A 346 21.00 -11.14 4.60
C ASP A 346 22.00 -11.47 3.50
N SER A 347 22.29 -12.75 3.27
CA SER A 347 23.19 -13.20 2.20
C SER A 347 22.58 -12.99 0.81
N ILE A 348 21.29 -13.30 0.65
CA ILE A 348 20.56 -13.07 -0.60
C ILE A 348 20.47 -11.57 -0.90
N GLU A 349 20.16 -10.75 0.11
CA GLU A 349 20.11 -9.30 0.02
C GLU A 349 21.47 -8.70 -0.40
N ALA A 350 22.58 -9.22 0.13
CA ALA A 350 23.92 -8.78 -0.25
C ALA A 350 24.22 -9.04 -1.74
N VAL A 351 23.86 -10.22 -2.25
CA VAL A 351 24.03 -10.57 -3.67
C VAL A 351 23.15 -9.69 -4.56
N VAL A 352 21.87 -9.51 -4.20
CA VAL A 352 20.95 -8.67 -4.98
C VAL A 352 21.44 -7.22 -5.03
N ARG A 353 21.96 -6.70 -3.91
CA ARG A 353 22.56 -5.36 -3.84
C ARG A 353 23.76 -5.22 -4.77
N SER A 354 24.60 -6.25 -4.91
CA SER A 354 25.74 -6.24 -5.84
C SER A 354 25.35 -6.12 -7.33
N TYR A 355 24.09 -6.39 -7.68
CA TYR A 355 23.54 -6.26 -9.04
C TYR A 355 22.60 -5.04 -9.22
N ALA A 356 22.37 -4.29 -8.14
CA ALA A 356 21.54 -3.09 -8.12
C ALA A 356 22.33 -1.80 -8.41
N GLU A 357 23.67 -1.86 -8.33
CA GLU A 357 24.60 -0.94 -8.99
C GLU A 357 24.76 -1.29 -10.48
#